data_AF-A0A8T7EUY5-F1
#
_entry.id   AF-A0A8T7EUY5-F1
#
_cell.length_a   1.000
_cell.length_b   1.000
_cell.length_c   1.000
_cell.angle_alpha   90.00
_cell.angle_beta   90.00
_cell.angle_gamma   90.00
#
_symmetry.space_group_name_H-M   'P 1'
#
loop_
_entity.id
_entity.type
_entity.pdbx_description
1 polymer ?
#
loop_
_entity_poly.entity_id
_entity_poly.type
_entity_poly.pdbx_seq_one_letter_code
_entity_poly.pdbx_strand_id
1 'polypeptide(L)'
;MKRVLLVLIVILVMLTPAAAQESGDIERSPLLRALSAVPVIPEVLGLELIASYANYTDAMQARTGVVFPTYADFQAAYDMEKPEAGAAPWAFAPSGPSTLLQSFFLLKDMPEAIGLDFFQIGQAIEVGRPPTQVMAYFGAFEPTLMAEKLKALGFALESETDAGLLICSTEGCDAGAQMDLAMRNPLSPFGGDLGRRFPVLASESVIVTGPSLDAFKASTAAVAGERPSAADLEPFQAVDSVLSAFPYVPGVIFLSPLAGTAFDPAMVIQGDNAQAVIDALNQTLSENPIGPFGLVAIAAAADETTESGLALFVYTDEDAALTAAASLDARLSAMQSLVAPDRTYADILSNRGELFPAEVVSVPSVERHVVVVRIDAPTPPNAQGRRSDDSVASCDECIGRYGEPPRYRVVQAVSAGE
;
A
#
# COMPACT_ATOMS: atom_id res chain seq x y z
N MET A 1 54.40 -34.23 -17.80
CA MET A 1 54.10 -33.38 -16.63
C MET A 1 52.97 -32.37 -16.89
N LYS A 2 52.94 -31.62 -18.00
CA LYS A 2 51.87 -30.62 -18.27
C LYS A 2 50.43 -31.17 -18.38
N ARG A 3 50.23 -32.42 -18.85
CA ARG A 3 48.89 -33.04 -18.95
C ARG A 3 48.33 -33.55 -17.62
N VAL A 4 49.20 -33.93 -16.68
CA VAL A 4 48.79 -34.40 -15.34
C VAL A 4 48.37 -33.20 -14.47
N LEU A 5 49.06 -32.06 -14.60
CA LEU A 5 48.71 -30.82 -13.91
C LEU A 5 47.33 -30.28 -14.32
N LEU A 6 46.99 -30.37 -15.63
CA LEU A 6 45.70 -29.88 -16.14
C LEU A 6 44.52 -30.74 -15.68
N VAL A 7 44.70 -32.06 -15.59
CA VAL A 7 43.69 -32.98 -15.04
C VAL A 7 43.50 -32.77 -13.53
N LEU A 8 44.58 -32.48 -12.79
CA LEU A 8 44.51 -32.19 -11.35
C LEU A 8 43.80 -30.87 -11.05
N ILE A 9 43.96 -29.84 -11.89
CA ILE A 9 43.22 -28.57 -11.77
C ILE A 9 41.73 -28.76 -12.08
N VAL A 10 41.38 -29.53 -13.12
CA VAL A 10 39.97 -29.83 -13.45
C VAL A 10 39.30 -30.64 -12.33
N ILE A 11 40.01 -31.59 -11.73
CA ILE A 11 39.50 -32.37 -10.59
C ILE A 11 39.40 -31.51 -9.31
N LEU A 12 40.31 -30.54 -9.09
CA LEU A 12 40.22 -29.60 -7.96
C LEU A 12 39.04 -28.61 -8.11
N VAL A 13 38.66 -28.23 -9.33
CA VAL A 13 37.49 -27.38 -9.58
C VAL A 13 36.19 -28.17 -9.39
N MET A 14 36.18 -29.47 -9.70
CA MET A 14 35.00 -30.35 -9.56
C MET A 14 34.83 -30.98 -8.17
N LEU A 15 35.80 -30.84 -7.26
CA LEU A 15 35.76 -31.35 -5.88
C LEU A 15 35.66 -30.23 -4.83
N THR A 16 35.14 -29.06 -5.22
CA THR A 16 34.59 -28.15 -4.20
C THR A 16 33.44 -28.90 -3.51
N PRO A 17 33.41 -28.96 -2.17
CA PRO A 17 32.29 -29.56 -1.48
C PRO A 17 31.05 -28.80 -1.93
N ALA A 18 30.08 -29.54 -2.47
CA ALA A 18 28.70 -29.14 -2.45
C ALA A 18 28.32 -28.94 -0.97
N ALA A 19 28.69 -27.79 -0.41
CA ALA A 19 27.88 -27.17 0.60
C ALA A 19 26.51 -27.08 -0.05
N ALA A 20 25.55 -27.78 0.52
CA ALA A 20 24.14 -27.56 0.26
C ALA A 20 23.88 -26.06 0.49
N GLN A 21 24.01 -25.28 -0.57
CA GLN A 21 23.20 -24.10 -0.73
C GLN A 21 21.81 -24.67 -0.91
N GLU A 22 21.00 -24.56 0.14
CA GLU A 22 19.56 -24.39 -0.01
C GLU A 22 19.32 -23.63 -1.32
N SER A 23 18.46 -24.19 -2.16
CA SER A 23 17.95 -23.52 -3.35
C SER A 23 17.83 -22.03 -3.05
N GLY A 24 18.68 -21.23 -3.71
CA GLY A 24 18.79 -19.82 -3.42
C GLY A 24 17.47 -19.14 -3.69
N ASP A 25 16.66 -18.99 -2.65
CA ASP A 25 15.68 -17.93 -2.57
C ASP A 25 16.49 -16.64 -2.62
N ILE A 26 16.55 -16.04 -3.81
CA ILE A 26 16.89 -14.62 -3.91
C ILE A 26 15.89 -13.96 -2.98
N GLU A 27 16.37 -13.45 -1.84
CA GLU A 27 15.52 -12.84 -0.83
C GLU A 27 14.73 -11.74 -1.52
N ARG A 28 13.43 -12.00 -1.75
CA ARG A 28 12.53 -11.06 -2.42
C ARG A 28 12.49 -9.80 -1.56
N SER A 29 12.44 -8.64 -2.21
CA SER A 29 12.18 -7.39 -1.50
C SER A 29 10.88 -7.50 -0.68
N PRO A 30 10.72 -6.70 0.38
CA PRO A 30 9.45 -6.51 1.08
C PRO A 30 8.22 -6.41 0.16
N LEU A 31 8.33 -5.60 -0.90
CA LEU A 31 7.25 -5.36 -1.84
C LEU A 31 6.95 -6.60 -2.69
N LEU A 32 7.96 -7.26 -3.25
CA LEU A 32 7.77 -8.49 -4.03
C LEU A 32 7.28 -9.66 -3.16
N ARG A 33 7.67 -9.71 -1.89
CA ARG A 33 7.10 -10.66 -0.93
C ARG A 33 5.61 -10.39 -0.74
N ALA A 34 5.18 -9.15 -0.56
CA ALA A 34 3.76 -8.84 -0.42
C ALA A 34 2.96 -9.17 -1.70
N LEU A 35 3.52 -8.84 -2.87
CA LEU A 35 2.92 -9.14 -4.17
C LEU A 35 2.83 -10.65 -4.46
N SER A 36 3.56 -11.50 -3.74
CA SER A 36 3.43 -12.96 -3.86
C SER A 36 2.06 -13.48 -3.43
N ALA A 37 1.35 -12.74 -2.57
CA ALA A 37 -0.02 -13.06 -2.19
C ALA A 37 -1.07 -12.56 -3.18
N VAL A 38 -0.68 -11.83 -4.23
CA VAL A 38 -1.60 -11.30 -5.24
C VAL A 38 -1.66 -12.29 -6.41
N PRO A 39 -2.73 -13.10 -6.55
CA PRO A 39 -2.79 -14.12 -7.59
C PRO A 39 -3.00 -13.50 -8.98
N VAL A 40 -2.37 -14.09 -9.99
CA VAL A 40 -2.60 -13.73 -11.39
C VAL A 40 -3.91 -14.35 -11.89
N ILE A 41 -5.03 -13.75 -11.51
CA ILE A 41 -6.37 -14.09 -12.00
C ILE A 41 -7.14 -12.83 -12.46
N PRO A 42 -8.02 -12.91 -13.47
CA PRO A 42 -8.76 -11.76 -13.99
C PRO A 42 -9.57 -11.00 -12.93
N GLU A 43 -10.08 -11.69 -11.92
CA GLU A 43 -10.92 -11.11 -10.85
C GLU A 43 -10.13 -10.22 -9.88
N VAL A 44 -8.80 -10.34 -9.86
CA VAL A 44 -7.90 -9.64 -8.92
C VAL A 44 -6.96 -8.69 -9.66
N LEU A 45 -6.29 -9.16 -10.72
CA LEU A 45 -5.34 -8.38 -11.54
C LEU A 45 -5.91 -7.92 -12.89
N GLY A 46 -7.24 -7.96 -13.05
CA GLY A 46 -7.90 -7.57 -14.28
C GLY A 46 -7.84 -6.07 -14.59
N LEU A 47 -8.72 -5.63 -15.47
CA LEU A 47 -8.81 -4.24 -15.95
C LEU A 47 -9.08 -3.22 -14.83
N GLU A 48 -9.54 -3.67 -13.66
CA GLU A 48 -9.85 -2.83 -12.49
C GLU A 48 -8.82 -2.98 -11.36
N LEU A 49 -7.58 -3.40 -11.66
CA LEU A 49 -6.51 -3.51 -10.67
C LEU A 49 -6.44 -2.26 -9.78
N ILE A 50 -6.62 -2.48 -8.47
CA ILE A 50 -6.24 -1.58 -7.40
C ILE A 50 -5.56 -2.46 -6.36
N ALA A 51 -4.30 -2.19 -6.06
CA ALA A 51 -3.59 -2.82 -4.95
C ALA A 51 -2.97 -1.75 -4.06
N SER A 52 -3.14 -1.89 -2.75
CA SER A 52 -2.67 -0.95 -1.73
C SER A 52 -1.75 -1.71 -0.78
N TYR A 53 -0.46 -1.39 -0.82
CA TYR A 53 0.59 -1.98 0.01
C TYR A 53 1.02 -0.98 1.08
N ALA A 54 1.28 -1.49 2.29
CA ALA A 54 1.91 -0.77 3.39
C ALA A 54 3.04 -1.60 4.00
N ASN A 55 4.14 -0.94 4.33
CA ASN A 55 5.24 -1.46 5.13
C ASN A 55 5.33 -0.66 6.43
N TYR A 56 4.66 -1.15 7.47
CA TYR A 56 4.63 -0.49 8.78
C TYR A 56 5.99 -0.47 9.44
N THR A 57 6.82 -1.49 9.21
CA THR A 57 8.21 -1.55 9.69
C THR A 57 9.02 -0.39 9.12
N ASP A 58 9.06 -0.24 7.79
CA ASP A 58 9.80 0.85 7.13
C ASP A 58 9.26 2.21 7.56
N ALA A 59 7.95 2.34 7.67
CA ALA A 59 7.32 3.60 8.04
C ALA A 59 7.68 4.02 9.48
N MET A 60 7.67 3.07 10.43
CA MET A 60 8.10 3.32 11.81
C MET A 60 9.60 3.60 11.91
N GLN A 61 10.43 2.86 11.17
CA GLN A 61 11.88 3.08 11.15
C GLN A 61 12.23 4.45 10.56
N ALA A 62 11.64 4.82 9.43
CA ALA A 62 11.89 6.10 8.77
C ALA A 62 11.53 7.31 9.66
N ARG A 63 10.41 7.25 10.40
CA ARG A 63 9.95 8.38 11.22
C ARG A 63 10.52 8.38 12.63
N THR A 64 10.51 7.23 13.30
CA THR A 64 10.79 7.16 14.74
C THR A 64 12.16 6.58 15.07
N GLY A 65 12.81 5.91 14.11
CA GLY A 65 14.04 5.15 14.30
C GLY A 65 13.86 3.85 15.10
N VAL A 66 12.63 3.51 15.50
CA VAL A 66 12.32 2.38 16.38
C VAL A 66 11.09 1.64 15.84
N VAL A 67 11.05 0.33 16.08
CA VAL A 67 9.88 -0.51 15.85
C VAL A 67 9.45 -1.07 17.20
N PHE A 68 8.14 -1.06 17.47
CA PHE A 68 7.59 -1.69 18.66
C PHE A 68 7.25 -3.16 18.33
N PRO A 69 7.67 -4.14 19.14
CA PRO A 69 7.31 -5.54 18.92
C PRO A 69 5.85 -5.85 19.24
N THR A 70 5.31 -5.17 20.25
CA THR A 70 3.93 -5.36 20.74
C THR A 70 3.27 -4.03 21.07
N TYR A 71 1.94 -4.04 21.17
CA TYR A 71 1.19 -2.91 21.70
C TYR A 71 1.59 -2.57 23.14
N ALA A 72 1.95 -3.56 23.95
CA ALA A 72 2.40 -3.32 25.33
C ALA A 72 3.72 -2.53 25.37
N ASP A 73 4.64 -2.80 24.45
CA ASP A 73 5.91 -2.06 24.32
C ASP A 73 5.66 -0.62 23.86
N PHE A 74 4.77 -0.44 22.89
CA PHE A 74 4.32 0.88 22.44
C PHE A 74 3.66 1.66 23.58
N GLN A 75 2.73 1.04 24.32
CA GLN A 75 2.02 1.67 25.43
C GLN A 75 2.98 2.05 26.56
N ALA A 76 3.92 1.19 26.91
CA ALA A 76 4.93 1.50 27.92
C ALA A 76 5.79 2.70 27.51
N ALA A 77 6.20 2.78 26.23
CA ALA A 77 6.93 3.94 25.71
C ALA A 77 6.07 5.21 25.69
N TYR A 78 4.79 5.10 25.37
CA TYR A 78 3.82 6.20 25.40
C TYR A 78 3.60 6.73 26.81
N ASP A 79 3.41 5.86 27.80
CA ASP A 79 3.24 6.21 29.22
C ASP A 79 4.50 6.86 29.81
N MET A 80 5.67 6.53 29.27
CA MET A 80 6.95 7.17 29.60
C MET A 80 7.20 8.46 28.80
N GLU A 81 6.23 8.93 27.99
CA GLU A 81 6.33 10.11 27.13
C GLU A 81 7.55 10.10 26.21
N LYS A 82 7.95 8.91 25.72
CA LYS A 82 9.08 8.79 24.82
C LYS A 82 8.77 9.42 23.46
N PRO A 83 9.69 10.20 22.85
CA PRO A 83 9.42 10.87 21.57
C PRO A 83 8.99 9.93 20.45
N GLU A 84 9.57 8.73 20.38
CA GLU A 84 9.23 7.72 19.39
C GLU A 84 7.77 7.25 19.47
N ALA A 85 7.20 7.13 20.66
CA ALA A 85 5.81 6.71 20.85
C ALA A 85 4.82 7.81 20.46
N GLY A 86 5.17 9.08 20.68
CA GLY A 86 4.35 10.21 20.22
C GLY A 86 4.33 10.38 18.70
N ALA A 87 5.40 9.94 18.01
CA ALA A 87 5.53 10.01 16.56
C ALA A 87 4.94 8.80 15.82
N ALA A 88 4.84 7.64 16.47
CA ALA A 88 4.40 6.39 15.84
C ALA A 88 3.02 6.45 15.15
N PRO A 89 1.97 7.12 15.69
CA PRO A 89 0.69 7.27 14.98
C PRO A 89 0.81 7.93 13.60
N TRP A 90 1.81 8.79 13.42
CA TRP A 90 2.07 9.47 12.14
C TRP A 90 2.89 8.61 11.17
N ALA A 91 3.47 7.51 11.66
CA ALA A 91 4.17 6.51 10.85
C ALA A 91 3.23 5.53 10.15
N PHE A 92 1.96 5.47 10.52
CA PHE A 92 1.03 4.61 9.78
C PHE A 92 0.75 5.20 8.41
N ALA A 93 1.32 4.56 7.38
CA ALA A 93 1.10 4.94 6.00
C ALA A 93 -0.41 4.93 5.68
N PRO A 94 -0.93 5.88 4.90
CA PRO A 94 -2.34 5.90 4.49
C PRO A 94 -2.67 4.80 3.47
N SER A 95 -1.71 3.93 3.12
CA SER A 95 -1.87 2.78 2.24
C SER A 95 -2.01 1.47 3.04
N GLY A 96 -2.16 0.35 2.34
CA GLY A 96 -2.50 -0.96 2.92
C GLY A 96 -4.01 -1.19 3.08
N PRO A 97 -4.40 -2.25 3.81
CA PRO A 97 -5.79 -2.59 4.05
C PRO A 97 -6.55 -1.53 4.84
N SER A 98 -7.64 -1.03 4.26
CA SER A 98 -8.42 0.07 4.83
C SER A 98 -9.06 -0.26 6.19
N THR A 99 -9.44 -1.52 6.40
CA THR A 99 -10.04 -2.01 7.65
C THR A 99 -9.04 -2.03 8.80
N LEU A 100 -7.75 -2.28 8.51
CA LEU A 100 -6.71 -2.33 9.52
C LEU A 100 -6.42 -0.92 10.08
N LEU A 101 -6.36 0.10 9.21
CA LEU A 101 -6.16 1.48 9.63
C LEU A 101 -7.34 2.00 10.49
N GLN A 102 -8.58 1.62 10.15
CA GLN A 102 -9.76 1.95 10.98
C GLN A 102 -9.69 1.31 12.38
N SER A 103 -9.03 0.16 12.50
CA SER A 103 -8.84 -0.55 13.77
C SER A 103 -7.77 0.08 14.65
N PHE A 104 -7.03 1.09 14.17
CA PHE A 104 -5.94 1.74 14.90
C PHE A 104 -6.35 2.30 16.29
N PHE A 105 -7.58 2.80 16.43
CA PHE A 105 -8.04 3.29 17.74
C PHE A 105 -8.40 2.17 18.72
N LEU A 106 -8.40 0.92 18.25
CA LEU A 106 -8.80 -0.27 18.98
C LEU A 106 -7.64 -1.28 19.13
N LEU A 107 -6.40 -0.91 18.75
CA LEU A 107 -5.25 -1.83 18.74
C LEU A 107 -5.02 -2.55 20.07
N LYS A 108 -5.25 -1.85 21.18
CA LYS A 108 -5.02 -2.37 22.53
C LYS A 108 -5.79 -3.67 22.83
N ASP A 109 -6.96 -3.83 22.21
CA ASP A 109 -7.89 -4.93 22.49
C ASP A 109 -7.73 -6.08 21.48
N MET A 110 -6.98 -5.88 20.37
CA MET A 110 -6.81 -6.89 19.32
C MET A 110 -6.14 -8.19 19.81
N PRO A 111 -5.04 -8.16 20.61
CA PRO A 111 -4.40 -9.39 21.07
C PRO A 111 -5.35 -10.26 21.90
N GLU A 112 -6.15 -9.64 22.76
CA GLU A 112 -7.10 -10.38 23.59
C GLU A 112 -8.30 -10.88 22.79
N ALA A 113 -8.82 -10.07 21.86
CA ALA A 113 -10.05 -10.36 21.12
C ALA A 113 -9.86 -11.35 19.98
N ILE A 114 -8.76 -11.24 19.23
CA ILE A 114 -8.52 -12.04 18.02
C ILE A 114 -7.16 -12.74 18.00
N GLY A 115 -6.31 -12.56 19.01
CA GLY A 115 -5.00 -13.23 19.07
C GLY A 115 -3.98 -12.65 18.10
N LEU A 116 -4.18 -11.41 17.65
CA LEU A 116 -3.30 -10.68 16.74
C LEU A 116 -2.92 -9.34 17.37
N ASP A 117 -1.62 -9.07 17.46
CA ASP A 117 -1.12 -7.73 17.77
C ASP A 117 -0.84 -6.99 16.46
N PHE A 118 -1.29 -5.74 16.34
CA PHE A 118 -1.03 -4.96 15.13
C PHE A 118 0.46 -4.76 14.89
N PHE A 119 1.27 -4.61 15.94
CA PHE A 119 2.71 -4.42 15.80
C PHE A 119 3.45 -5.68 15.34
N GLN A 120 2.79 -6.84 15.34
CA GLN A 120 3.30 -8.05 14.68
C GLN A 120 3.18 -7.99 13.16
N ILE A 121 2.33 -7.10 12.62
CA ILE A 121 2.16 -6.90 11.18
C ILE A 121 3.26 -5.97 10.70
N GLY A 122 4.26 -6.52 10.01
CA GLY A 122 5.31 -5.72 9.37
C GLY A 122 4.82 -5.10 8.06
N GLN A 123 4.09 -5.87 7.26
CA GLN A 123 3.60 -5.44 5.95
C GLN A 123 2.15 -5.90 5.73
N ALA A 124 1.43 -5.18 4.89
CA ALA A 124 0.10 -5.55 4.49
C ALA A 124 -0.18 -5.15 3.04
N ILE A 125 -0.98 -5.95 2.33
CA ILE A 125 -1.46 -5.63 0.99
C ILE A 125 -2.95 -5.93 0.90
N GLU A 126 -3.72 -4.99 0.35
CA GLU A 126 -5.12 -5.19 -0.07
C GLU A 126 -5.16 -5.08 -1.60
N VAL A 127 -5.80 -6.03 -2.28
CA VAL A 127 -5.95 -6.01 -3.74
C VAL A 127 -7.37 -6.32 -4.15
N GLY A 128 -7.84 -5.66 -5.22
CA GLY A 128 -9.17 -5.82 -5.77
C GLY A 128 -10.20 -4.94 -5.08
N ARG A 129 -11.47 -5.29 -5.24
CA ARG A 129 -12.62 -4.56 -4.67
C ARG A 129 -13.63 -5.56 -4.12
N PRO A 130 -14.47 -5.18 -3.15
CA PRO A 130 -15.56 -6.06 -2.74
C PRO A 130 -16.42 -6.44 -3.95
N PRO A 131 -16.81 -7.73 -4.11
CA PRO A 131 -16.59 -8.85 -3.20
C PRO A 131 -15.34 -9.70 -3.48
N THR A 132 -14.49 -9.36 -4.46
CA THR A 132 -13.31 -10.15 -4.85
C THR A 132 -12.01 -9.71 -4.19
N GLN A 133 -12.06 -8.74 -3.29
CA GLN A 133 -10.87 -8.24 -2.59
C GLN A 133 -10.17 -9.34 -1.80
N VAL A 134 -8.85 -9.26 -1.73
CA VAL A 134 -8.00 -10.10 -0.90
C VAL A 134 -7.10 -9.20 -0.08
N MET A 135 -6.89 -9.56 1.18
CA MET A 135 -5.92 -8.93 2.06
C MET A 135 -4.90 -9.98 2.49
N ALA A 136 -3.63 -9.59 2.51
CA ALA A 136 -2.57 -10.38 3.09
C ALA A 136 -1.76 -9.52 4.07
N TYR A 137 -1.41 -10.11 5.21
CA TYR A 137 -0.61 -9.51 6.26
C TYR A 137 0.64 -10.36 6.44
N PHE A 138 1.81 -9.72 6.55
CA PHE A 138 3.09 -10.39 6.71
C PHE A 138 3.75 -9.90 7.99
N GLY A 139 4.31 -10.81 8.76
CA GLY A 139 4.69 -10.51 10.13
C GLY A 139 5.22 -11.71 10.90
N ALA A 140 5.09 -11.66 12.21
CA ALA A 140 5.39 -12.75 13.13
C ALA A 140 4.12 -13.08 13.93
N PHE A 141 3.41 -14.13 13.51
CA PHE A 141 2.07 -14.45 14.00
C PHE A 141 2.04 -15.74 14.83
N GLU A 142 1.02 -15.86 15.68
CA GLU A 142 0.74 -17.03 16.51
C GLU A 142 -0.55 -17.71 16.01
N PRO A 143 -0.50 -18.52 14.93
CA PRO A 143 -1.70 -19.00 14.24
C PRO A 143 -2.61 -19.85 15.15
N THR A 144 -2.03 -20.65 16.06
CA THR A 144 -2.81 -21.43 17.02
C THR A 144 -3.56 -20.53 18.01
N LEU A 145 -2.91 -19.49 18.54
CA LEU A 145 -3.57 -18.52 19.43
C LEU A 145 -4.72 -17.80 18.70
N MET A 146 -4.48 -17.37 17.46
CA MET A 146 -5.52 -16.74 16.64
C MET A 146 -6.69 -17.70 16.40
N ALA A 147 -6.44 -18.95 16.05
CA ALA A 147 -7.48 -19.96 15.88
C ALA A 147 -8.28 -20.19 17.17
N GLU A 148 -7.65 -20.15 18.34
CA GLU A 148 -8.37 -20.24 19.62
C GLU A 148 -9.25 -19.03 19.89
N LYS A 149 -8.75 -17.81 19.65
CA LYS A 149 -9.49 -16.57 19.89
C LYS A 149 -10.66 -16.40 18.93
N LEU A 150 -10.46 -16.72 17.65
CA LEU A 150 -11.50 -16.62 16.62
C LEU A 150 -12.70 -17.55 16.86
N LYS A 151 -12.56 -18.63 17.66
CA LYS A 151 -13.72 -19.49 18.04
C LYS A 151 -14.85 -18.70 18.70
N ALA A 152 -14.52 -17.72 19.54
CA ALA A 152 -15.50 -16.86 20.19
C ALA A 152 -16.29 -15.97 19.20
N LEU A 153 -15.78 -15.81 17.98
CA LEU A 153 -16.36 -15.01 16.91
C LEU A 153 -17.06 -15.84 15.83
N GLY A 154 -17.34 -17.12 16.11
CA GLY A 154 -18.05 -18.00 15.17
C GLY A 154 -17.15 -18.56 14.06
N PHE A 155 -15.85 -18.69 14.32
CA PHE A 155 -14.93 -19.43 13.46
C PHE A 155 -14.63 -20.82 13.99
N ALA A 156 -14.18 -21.71 13.10
CA ALA A 156 -13.66 -23.02 13.40
C ALA A 156 -12.40 -23.29 12.57
N LEU A 157 -11.50 -24.11 13.11
CA LEU A 157 -10.41 -24.68 12.33
C LEU A 157 -11.01 -25.71 11.36
N GLU A 158 -10.87 -25.46 10.07
CA GLU A 158 -11.34 -26.36 9.01
C GLU A 158 -10.27 -27.43 8.73
N SER A 159 -9.02 -27.00 8.56
CA SER A 159 -7.89 -27.90 8.30
C SER A 159 -6.54 -27.30 8.68
N GLU A 160 -5.55 -28.18 8.84
CA GLU A 160 -4.14 -27.83 8.88
C GLU A 160 -3.52 -28.18 7.52
N THR A 161 -2.81 -27.23 6.92
CA THR A 161 -2.16 -27.39 5.61
C THR A 161 -0.68 -27.06 5.74
N ASP A 162 0.13 -27.45 4.75
CA ASP A 162 1.55 -27.08 4.71
C ASP A 162 1.76 -25.55 4.67
N ALA A 163 0.76 -24.80 4.19
CA ALA A 163 0.78 -23.34 4.14
C ALA A 163 0.28 -22.66 5.44
N GLY A 164 -0.27 -23.42 6.40
CA GLY A 164 -0.81 -22.91 7.67
C GLY A 164 -2.18 -23.46 8.04
N LEU A 165 -2.80 -22.85 9.05
CA LEU A 165 -4.13 -23.18 9.55
C LEU A 165 -5.20 -22.51 8.68
N LEU A 166 -6.13 -23.30 8.13
CA LEU A 166 -7.32 -22.80 7.46
C LEU A 166 -8.44 -22.64 8.50
N ILE A 167 -8.83 -21.40 8.75
CA ILE A 167 -9.84 -21.02 9.72
C ILE A 167 -11.02 -20.42 8.96
N CYS A 168 -12.19 -21.02 9.11
CA CYS A 168 -13.40 -20.61 8.39
C CYS A 168 -14.53 -20.31 9.37
N SER A 169 -15.61 -19.70 8.91
CA SER A 169 -16.81 -19.59 9.73
C SER A 169 -17.35 -20.98 10.10
N THR A 170 -18.07 -21.12 11.20
CA THR A 170 -18.73 -22.38 11.57
C THR A 170 -19.77 -22.86 10.56
N GLU A 171 -20.18 -21.98 9.63
CA GLU A 171 -21.13 -22.27 8.55
C GLU A 171 -20.41 -22.70 7.25
N GLY A 172 -19.07 -22.67 7.23
CA GLY A 172 -18.24 -22.99 6.07
C GLY A 172 -17.37 -21.83 5.60
N CYS A 173 -16.41 -22.11 4.72
CA CYS A 173 -15.51 -21.11 4.14
C CYS A 173 -16.20 -20.22 3.08
N ASP A 174 -17.27 -20.71 2.45
CA ASP A 174 -18.08 -20.01 1.46
C ASP A 174 -19.08 -19.02 2.08
N ALA A 175 -19.42 -19.19 3.36
CA ALA A 175 -20.27 -18.28 4.11
C ALA A 175 -19.58 -16.96 4.51
N GLY A 176 -18.29 -16.79 4.20
CA GLY A 176 -17.51 -15.66 4.70
C GLY A 176 -18.03 -14.28 4.31
N ALA A 177 -18.68 -14.14 3.16
CA ALA A 177 -19.27 -12.88 2.72
C ALA A 177 -20.63 -12.55 3.35
N GLN A 178 -21.25 -13.49 4.07
CA GLN A 178 -22.57 -13.30 4.67
C GLN A 178 -22.50 -12.32 5.84
N MET A 179 -23.37 -11.30 5.81
CA MET A 179 -23.42 -10.28 6.86
C MET A 179 -24.28 -10.75 8.03
N ASP A 180 -23.77 -10.57 9.25
CA ASP A 180 -24.51 -10.78 10.49
C ASP A 180 -24.20 -9.64 11.47
N LEU A 181 -25.05 -8.61 11.46
CA LEU A 181 -24.84 -7.42 12.29
C LEU A 181 -24.88 -7.71 13.80
N ALA A 182 -25.47 -8.83 14.23
CA ALA A 182 -25.44 -9.24 15.63
C ALA A 182 -24.04 -9.70 16.06
N MET A 183 -23.23 -10.15 15.11
CA MET A 183 -21.85 -10.61 15.28
C MET A 183 -20.82 -9.55 14.88
N ARG A 184 -21.24 -8.28 14.76
CA ARG A 184 -20.35 -7.16 14.42
C ARG A 184 -19.22 -7.04 15.45
N ASN A 185 -17.99 -7.13 14.97
CA ASN A 185 -16.77 -6.93 15.73
C ASN A 185 -15.74 -6.11 14.92
N PRO A 186 -15.66 -4.78 15.13
CA PRO A 186 -14.71 -3.92 14.43
C PRO A 186 -13.24 -4.25 14.70
N LEU A 187 -12.91 -5.05 15.73
CA LEU A 187 -11.54 -5.50 15.99
C LEU A 187 -11.05 -6.57 15.01
N SER A 188 -11.97 -7.25 14.33
CA SER A 188 -11.62 -8.32 13.39
C SER A 188 -11.45 -7.74 11.98
N PRO A 189 -10.21 -7.72 11.42
CA PRO A 189 -9.99 -7.29 10.04
C PRO A 189 -10.55 -8.30 9.02
N PHE A 190 -11.10 -9.43 9.48
CA PHE A 190 -11.66 -10.53 8.68
C PHE A 190 -13.15 -10.32 8.36
N GLY A 191 -13.55 -9.07 8.10
CA GLY A 191 -14.92 -8.67 7.77
C GLY A 191 -15.82 -8.38 8.98
N GLY A 192 -15.25 -8.32 10.18
CA GLY A 192 -16.01 -8.13 11.42
C GLY A 192 -16.70 -6.77 11.53
N ASP A 193 -16.27 -5.77 10.77
CA ASP A 193 -16.91 -4.45 10.66
C ASP A 193 -18.40 -4.52 10.31
N LEU A 194 -18.78 -5.51 9.49
CA LEU A 194 -20.14 -5.87 9.08
C LEU A 194 -20.61 -7.22 9.65
N GLY A 195 -19.87 -7.77 10.62
CA GLY A 195 -20.11 -9.09 11.21
C GLY A 195 -19.95 -10.25 10.22
N ARG A 196 -19.22 -10.01 9.13
CA ARG A 196 -18.81 -11.05 8.19
C ARG A 196 -17.63 -11.83 8.79
N ARG A 197 -17.43 -13.04 8.30
CA ARG A 197 -16.44 -13.99 8.82
C ARG A 197 -15.60 -14.55 7.68
N PHE A 198 -14.80 -13.70 7.06
CA PHE A 198 -13.98 -14.08 5.90
C PHE A 198 -13.09 -15.27 6.24
N PRO A 199 -12.92 -16.27 5.35
CA PRO A 199 -11.94 -17.31 5.57
C PRO A 199 -10.54 -16.72 5.79
N VAL A 200 -9.76 -17.38 6.63
CA VAL A 200 -8.41 -16.97 7.02
C VAL A 200 -7.47 -18.15 6.83
N LEU A 201 -6.41 -17.97 6.06
CA LEU A 201 -5.23 -18.85 6.11
C LEU A 201 -4.21 -18.16 7.02
N ALA A 202 -3.72 -18.87 8.03
CA ALA A 202 -2.81 -18.32 9.02
C ALA A 202 -1.57 -19.20 9.21
N SER A 203 -0.40 -18.65 8.97
CA SER A 203 0.89 -19.25 9.34
C SER A 203 1.62 -18.35 10.32
N GLU A 204 2.83 -18.75 10.73
CA GLU A 204 3.71 -17.93 11.57
C GLU A 204 4.19 -16.65 10.87
N SER A 205 4.08 -16.57 9.54
CA SER A 205 4.67 -15.46 8.75
C SER A 205 3.72 -14.73 7.80
N VAL A 206 2.56 -15.32 7.50
CA VAL A 206 1.56 -14.73 6.61
C VAL A 206 0.15 -15.06 7.06
N ILE A 207 -0.74 -14.07 6.97
CA ILE A 207 -2.18 -14.24 7.08
C ILE A 207 -2.80 -13.80 5.76
N VAL A 208 -3.60 -14.66 5.13
CA VAL A 208 -4.38 -14.33 3.93
C VAL A 208 -5.86 -14.40 4.27
N THR A 209 -6.66 -13.46 3.75
CA THR A 209 -8.10 -13.43 3.98
C THR A 209 -8.85 -12.68 2.87
N GLY A 210 -10.11 -13.04 2.63
CA GLY A 210 -10.96 -12.32 1.68
C GLY A 210 -12.39 -12.88 1.62
N PRO A 211 -13.40 -12.06 1.28
CA PRO A 211 -14.80 -12.47 1.22
C PRO A 211 -15.10 -13.52 0.13
N SER A 212 -14.44 -13.42 -1.03
CA SER A 212 -14.63 -14.37 -2.13
C SER A 212 -13.78 -15.61 -1.90
N LEU A 213 -14.43 -16.78 -1.83
CA LEU A 213 -13.73 -18.06 -1.67
C LEU A 213 -12.77 -18.34 -2.83
N ASP A 214 -13.13 -17.96 -4.05
CA ASP A 214 -12.30 -18.20 -5.23
C ASP A 214 -11.04 -17.30 -5.23
N ALA A 215 -11.20 -16.01 -4.91
CA ALA A 215 -10.08 -15.08 -4.81
C ALA A 215 -9.17 -15.44 -3.61
N PHE A 216 -9.76 -15.81 -2.48
CA PHE A 216 -9.05 -16.32 -1.31
C PHE A 216 -8.21 -17.56 -1.66
N LYS A 217 -8.82 -18.61 -2.23
CA LYS A 217 -8.12 -19.84 -2.63
C LYS A 217 -7.01 -19.57 -3.66
N ALA A 218 -7.24 -18.63 -4.56
CA ALA A 218 -6.24 -18.22 -5.54
C ALA A 218 -5.02 -17.58 -4.86
N SER A 219 -5.25 -16.71 -3.88
CA SER A 219 -4.19 -16.05 -3.12
C SER A 219 -3.42 -17.03 -2.24
N THR A 220 -4.11 -17.94 -1.55
CA THR A 220 -3.45 -18.98 -0.75
C THR A 220 -2.57 -19.89 -1.62
N ALA A 221 -3.03 -20.26 -2.81
CA ALA A 221 -2.23 -21.02 -3.77
C ALA A 221 -1.03 -20.22 -4.30
N ALA A 222 -1.16 -18.90 -4.48
CA ALA A 222 -0.06 -18.04 -4.88
C ALA A 222 1.02 -17.94 -3.79
N VAL A 223 0.62 -17.75 -2.53
CA VAL A 223 1.53 -17.77 -1.37
C VAL A 223 2.24 -19.12 -1.23
N ALA A 224 1.55 -20.22 -1.50
CA ALA A 224 2.13 -21.57 -1.48
C ALA A 224 3.06 -21.88 -2.70
N GLY A 225 3.20 -20.95 -3.64
CA GLY A 225 3.98 -21.16 -4.87
C GLY A 225 3.32 -22.10 -5.89
N GLU A 226 2.07 -22.47 -5.68
CA GLU A 226 1.29 -23.34 -6.56
C GLU A 226 0.67 -22.58 -7.76
N ARG A 227 0.72 -21.25 -7.72
CA ARG A 227 0.17 -20.36 -8.75
C ARG A 227 1.07 -19.14 -8.96
N PRO A 228 1.18 -18.62 -10.19
CA PRO A 228 1.84 -17.33 -10.44
C PRO A 228 1.21 -16.18 -9.66
N SER A 229 2.05 -15.24 -9.25
CA SER A 229 1.69 -14.07 -8.47
C SER A 229 2.08 -12.77 -9.19
N ALA A 230 1.59 -11.63 -8.70
CA ALA A 230 2.00 -10.33 -9.23
C ALA A 230 3.51 -10.08 -9.07
N ALA A 231 4.16 -10.71 -8.08
CA ALA A 231 5.61 -10.63 -7.89
C ALA A 231 6.42 -11.22 -9.05
N ASP A 232 5.80 -12.09 -9.85
CA ASP A 232 6.44 -12.75 -10.99
C ASP A 232 6.23 -11.97 -12.31
N LEU A 233 5.47 -10.86 -12.28
CA LEU A 233 5.16 -10.05 -13.44
C LEU A 233 6.16 -8.89 -13.62
N GLU A 234 6.72 -8.79 -14.82
CA GLU A 234 7.74 -7.80 -15.21
C GLU A 234 7.38 -6.34 -14.81
N PRO A 235 6.13 -5.85 -14.96
CA PRO A 235 5.81 -4.47 -14.58
C PRO A 235 5.96 -4.19 -13.08
N PHE A 236 5.65 -5.16 -12.22
CA PHE A 236 5.79 -5.01 -10.77
C PHE A 236 7.25 -5.10 -10.34
N GLN A 237 8.03 -5.99 -10.96
CA GLN A 237 9.47 -6.08 -10.75
C GLN A 237 10.21 -4.80 -11.19
N ALA A 238 9.74 -4.13 -12.26
CA ALA A 238 10.28 -2.84 -12.68
C ALA A 238 10.04 -1.75 -11.62
N VAL A 239 8.83 -1.68 -11.05
CA VAL A 239 8.52 -0.76 -9.94
C VAL A 239 9.37 -1.05 -8.72
N ASP A 240 9.49 -2.31 -8.32
CA ASP A 240 10.34 -2.74 -7.21
C ASP A 240 11.81 -2.34 -7.42
N SER A 241 12.34 -2.54 -8.63
CA SER A 241 13.71 -2.15 -8.95
C SER A 241 13.96 -0.65 -8.78
N VAL A 242 13.00 0.22 -9.13
CA VAL A 242 13.12 1.67 -8.90
C VAL A 242 13.06 1.98 -7.40
N LEU A 243 12.12 1.36 -6.68
CA LEU A 243 11.92 1.60 -5.25
C LEU A 243 13.07 1.05 -4.39
N SER A 244 13.83 0.07 -4.87
CA SER A 244 15.01 -0.47 -4.20
C SER A 244 16.15 0.54 -3.99
N ALA A 245 16.11 1.68 -4.69
CA ALA A 245 17.04 2.79 -4.48
C ALA A 245 16.77 3.58 -3.18
N PHE A 246 15.62 3.35 -2.54
CA PHE A 246 15.22 4.04 -1.32
C PHE A 246 15.39 3.13 -0.09
N PRO A 247 15.94 3.64 1.03
CA PRO A 247 16.10 2.86 2.25
C PRO A 247 14.78 2.36 2.83
N TYR A 248 13.72 3.17 2.73
CA TYR A 248 12.41 2.88 3.29
C TYR A 248 11.33 3.07 2.23
N VAL A 249 10.42 2.10 2.10
CA VAL A 249 9.24 2.19 1.22
C VAL A 249 7.97 1.93 2.04
N PRO A 250 7.47 2.95 2.77
CA PRO A 250 6.30 2.84 3.63
C PRO A 250 5.01 2.38 2.93
N GLY A 251 4.86 2.68 1.64
CA GLY A 251 3.60 2.39 0.96
C GLY A 251 3.64 2.52 -0.56
N VAL A 252 2.85 1.69 -1.23
CA VAL A 252 2.71 1.69 -2.69
C VAL A 252 1.26 1.41 -3.05
N ILE A 253 0.69 2.19 -3.97
CA ILE A 253 -0.63 1.97 -4.54
C ILE A 253 -0.45 1.69 -6.03
N PHE A 254 -0.83 0.50 -6.48
CA PHE A 254 -0.88 0.13 -7.89
C PHE A 254 -2.28 0.36 -8.44
N LEU A 255 -2.36 0.94 -9.64
CA LEU A 255 -3.62 1.13 -10.35
C LEU A 255 -3.51 0.59 -11.77
N SER A 256 -4.62 0.05 -12.27
CA SER A 256 -4.80 -0.23 -13.69
C SER A 256 -4.67 1.06 -14.50
N PRO A 257 -4.01 1.02 -15.68
CA PRO A 257 -4.01 2.13 -16.63
C PRO A 257 -5.43 2.60 -17.01
N LEU A 258 -6.43 1.72 -16.97
CA LEU A 258 -7.83 2.07 -17.26
C LEU A 258 -8.49 2.86 -16.14
N ALA A 259 -8.12 2.62 -14.88
CA ALA A 259 -8.65 3.39 -13.75
C ALA A 259 -8.22 4.87 -13.83
N GLY A 260 -7.04 5.14 -14.41
CA GLY A 260 -6.56 6.50 -14.65
C GLY A 260 -7.09 7.17 -15.92
N THR A 261 -7.46 6.40 -16.95
CA THR A 261 -7.90 6.94 -18.25
C THR A 261 -9.41 7.10 -18.39
N ALA A 262 -10.21 6.45 -17.54
CA ALA A 262 -11.67 6.54 -17.54
C ALA A 262 -12.23 7.70 -16.70
N PHE A 263 -11.38 8.58 -16.16
CA PHE A 263 -11.81 9.74 -15.37
C PHE A 263 -12.48 10.78 -16.28
N ASP A 264 -13.77 11.03 -16.07
CA ASP A 264 -14.47 12.17 -16.66
C ASP A 264 -14.36 13.37 -15.71
N PRO A 265 -13.62 14.44 -16.08
CA PRO A 265 -13.48 15.62 -15.25
C PRO A 265 -14.82 16.29 -14.91
N ALA A 266 -15.86 16.11 -15.73
CA ALA A 266 -17.21 16.63 -15.47
C ALA A 266 -17.85 16.01 -14.21
N MET A 267 -17.37 14.85 -13.74
CA MET A 267 -17.86 14.23 -12.50
C MET A 267 -17.40 14.98 -11.24
N VAL A 268 -16.28 15.70 -11.31
CA VAL A 268 -15.65 16.37 -10.15
C VAL A 268 -15.74 17.88 -10.25
N ILE A 269 -15.63 18.43 -11.47
CA ILE A 269 -15.61 19.86 -11.72
C ILE A 269 -17.05 20.33 -11.94
N GLN A 270 -17.61 21.05 -10.97
CA GLN A 270 -18.97 21.61 -11.02
C GLN A 270 -18.93 23.14 -10.87
N GLY A 271 -19.92 23.84 -11.43
CA GLY A 271 -20.09 25.28 -11.28
C GLY A 271 -20.09 26.05 -12.62
N ASP A 272 -20.28 27.37 -12.52
CA ASP A 272 -20.56 28.24 -13.68
C ASP A 272 -19.43 28.28 -14.73
N ASN A 273 -18.19 27.95 -14.34
CA ASN A 273 -17.02 27.89 -15.23
C ASN A 273 -16.55 26.47 -15.52
N ALA A 274 -17.30 25.43 -15.11
CA ALA A 274 -16.84 24.04 -15.19
C ALA A 274 -16.44 23.64 -16.62
N GLN A 275 -17.23 24.01 -17.64
CA GLN A 275 -16.94 23.63 -19.02
C GLN A 275 -15.63 24.22 -19.52
N ALA A 276 -15.34 25.50 -19.22
CA ALA A 276 -14.09 26.13 -19.64
C ALA A 276 -12.87 25.47 -18.99
N VAL A 277 -12.98 25.06 -17.72
CA VAL A 277 -11.92 24.33 -17.02
C VAL A 277 -11.73 22.93 -17.61
N ILE A 278 -12.82 22.23 -17.91
CA ILE A 278 -12.80 20.90 -18.55
C ILE A 278 -12.15 20.99 -19.94
N ASP A 279 -12.50 22.01 -20.74
CA ASP A 279 -11.94 22.22 -22.07
C ASP A 279 -10.43 22.52 -22.01
N ALA A 280 -10.00 23.38 -21.09
CA ALA A 280 -8.58 23.67 -20.88
C ALA A 280 -7.78 22.45 -20.39
N LEU A 281 -8.38 21.62 -19.52
CA LEU A 281 -7.78 20.37 -19.07
C LEU A 281 -7.64 19.39 -20.24
N ASN A 282 -8.72 19.17 -21.01
CA ASN A 282 -8.72 18.28 -22.16
C ASN A 282 -7.71 18.73 -23.22
N GLN A 283 -7.63 20.04 -23.47
CA GLN A 283 -6.63 20.61 -24.37
C GLN A 283 -5.21 20.25 -23.91
N THR A 284 -4.88 20.52 -22.64
CA THR A 284 -3.54 20.24 -22.10
C THR A 284 -3.19 18.75 -22.17
N LEU A 285 -4.15 17.88 -21.84
CA LEU A 285 -3.97 16.42 -21.92
C LEU A 285 -3.75 15.94 -23.36
N SER A 286 -4.40 16.57 -24.33
CA SER A 286 -4.29 16.24 -25.76
C SER A 286 -2.99 16.73 -26.40
N GLU A 287 -2.50 17.91 -25.99
CA GLU A 287 -1.27 18.51 -26.50
C GLU A 287 -0.02 17.79 -25.97
N ASN A 288 -0.12 17.20 -24.77
CA ASN A 288 1.00 16.53 -24.09
C ASN A 288 0.62 15.08 -23.75
N PRO A 289 0.42 14.18 -24.72
CA PRO A 289 0.04 12.79 -24.44
C PRO A 289 1.17 12.02 -23.75
N ILE A 290 0.85 11.18 -22.77
CA ILE A 290 1.82 10.32 -22.05
C ILE A 290 1.92 8.91 -22.65
N GLY A 291 1.22 8.65 -23.76
CA GLY A 291 1.19 7.34 -24.41
C GLY A 291 0.55 6.22 -23.55
N PRO A 292 0.42 5.01 -24.11
CA PRO A 292 -0.01 3.85 -23.34
C PRO A 292 1.11 3.35 -22.42
N PHE A 293 0.76 3.07 -21.16
CA PHE A 293 1.63 2.43 -20.16
C PHE A 293 0.94 1.16 -19.61
N GLY A 294 1.73 0.22 -19.10
CA GLY A 294 1.24 -1.08 -18.62
C GLY A 294 0.80 -1.10 -17.16
N LEU A 295 1.39 -0.24 -16.33
CA LEU A 295 1.13 -0.15 -14.90
C LEU A 295 1.43 1.27 -14.42
N VAL A 296 0.64 1.77 -13.47
CA VAL A 296 0.99 2.96 -12.69
C VAL A 296 1.07 2.59 -11.21
N ALA A 297 2.06 3.15 -10.52
CA ALA A 297 2.19 3.06 -9.08
C ALA A 297 2.39 4.45 -8.46
N ILE A 298 1.76 4.70 -7.32
CA ILE A 298 1.99 5.86 -6.47
C ILE A 298 2.67 5.35 -5.22
N ALA A 299 3.87 5.84 -4.92
CA ALA A 299 4.65 5.34 -3.79
C ALA A 299 5.04 6.48 -2.83
N ALA A 300 5.13 6.12 -1.56
CA ALA A 300 5.84 6.88 -0.56
C ALA A 300 7.16 6.16 -0.26
N ALA A 301 8.25 6.91 -0.27
CA ALA A 301 9.57 6.43 0.12
C ALA A 301 10.19 7.42 1.12
N ALA A 302 11.22 6.99 1.84
CA ALA A 302 11.92 7.87 2.77
C ALA A 302 13.38 7.46 2.97
N ASP A 303 14.18 8.42 3.42
CA ASP A 303 15.48 8.21 4.05
C ASP A 303 15.49 8.89 5.44
N GLU A 304 16.66 9.02 6.06
CA GLU A 304 16.81 9.62 7.40
C GLU A 304 16.37 11.09 7.48
N THR A 305 16.33 11.79 6.35
CA THR A 305 16.17 13.26 6.27
C THR A 305 15.06 13.72 5.33
N THR A 306 14.60 12.84 4.45
CA THR A 306 13.73 13.17 3.33
C THR A 306 12.59 12.16 3.22
N GLU A 307 11.38 12.66 2.97
CA GLU A 307 10.23 11.89 2.50
C GLU A 307 10.01 12.18 1.02
N SER A 308 9.90 11.13 0.21
CA SER A 308 9.69 11.21 -1.23
C SER A 308 8.29 10.71 -1.60
N GLY A 309 7.58 11.50 -2.40
CA GLY A 309 6.38 11.07 -3.12
C GLY A 309 6.73 10.74 -4.57
N LEU A 310 6.35 9.56 -5.04
CA LEU A 310 6.65 9.10 -6.40
C LEU A 310 5.37 8.74 -7.16
N ALA A 311 5.32 9.12 -8.44
CA ALA A 311 4.43 8.50 -9.42
C ALA A 311 5.28 7.78 -10.48
N LEU A 312 5.00 6.50 -10.67
CA LEU A 312 5.79 5.58 -11.47
C LEU A 312 4.92 5.02 -12.60
N PHE A 313 5.34 5.20 -13.84
CA PHE A 313 4.62 4.71 -15.02
C PHE A 313 5.50 3.72 -15.78
N VAL A 314 5.02 2.50 -15.97
CA VAL A 314 5.82 1.41 -16.57
C VAL A 314 5.53 1.27 -18.06
N TYR A 315 6.58 1.37 -18.87
CA TYR A 315 6.58 1.27 -20.32
C TYR A 315 7.40 0.08 -20.79
N THR A 316 7.02 -0.45 -21.95
CA THR A 316 7.79 -1.47 -22.68
C THR A 316 8.83 -0.87 -23.61
N ASP A 317 8.62 0.38 -24.05
CA ASP A 317 9.45 1.06 -25.06
C ASP A 317 10.11 2.31 -24.46
N GLU A 318 11.42 2.45 -24.69
CA GLU A 318 12.23 3.54 -24.11
C GLU A 318 11.87 4.91 -24.70
N ASP A 319 11.67 4.99 -26.02
CA ASP A 319 11.33 6.24 -26.71
C ASP A 319 9.94 6.75 -26.24
N ALA A 320 9.00 5.84 -26.03
CA ALA A 320 7.70 6.14 -25.44
C ALA A 320 7.83 6.65 -24.00
N ALA A 321 8.69 6.04 -23.17
CA ALA A 321 8.94 6.49 -21.80
C ALA A 321 9.56 7.89 -21.77
N LEU A 322 10.55 8.17 -22.63
CA LEU A 322 11.20 9.48 -22.76
C LEU A 322 10.20 10.57 -23.19
N THR A 323 9.34 10.24 -24.16
CA THR A 323 8.27 11.14 -24.59
C THR A 323 7.28 11.41 -23.46
N ALA A 324 6.90 10.37 -22.71
CA ALA A 324 5.98 10.49 -21.59
C ALA A 324 6.54 11.32 -20.44
N ALA A 325 7.84 11.18 -20.13
CA ALA A 325 8.52 12.01 -19.13
C ALA A 325 8.43 13.50 -19.48
N ALA A 326 8.78 13.87 -20.71
CA ALA A 326 8.67 15.26 -21.18
C ALA A 326 7.22 15.77 -21.15
N SER A 327 6.26 14.93 -21.55
CA SER A 327 4.83 15.26 -21.48
C SER A 327 4.32 15.46 -20.05
N LEU A 328 4.80 14.67 -19.08
CA LEU A 328 4.42 14.81 -17.67
C LEU A 328 4.95 16.12 -17.07
N ASP A 329 6.19 16.50 -17.35
CA ASP A 329 6.75 17.80 -16.93
C ASP A 329 5.97 18.98 -17.51
N ALA A 330 5.62 18.90 -18.80
CA ALA A 330 4.80 19.91 -19.46
C ALA A 330 3.40 20.00 -18.83
N ARG A 331 2.77 18.85 -18.52
CA ARG A 331 1.48 18.80 -17.82
C ARG A 331 1.55 19.43 -16.43
N LEU A 332 2.54 19.09 -15.61
CA LEU A 332 2.67 19.62 -14.25
C LEU A 332 2.85 21.14 -14.25
N SER A 333 3.59 21.66 -15.23
CA SER A 333 3.89 23.08 -15.39
C SER A 333 2.71 23.89 -15.99
N ALA A 334 1.86 23.26 -16.80
CA ALA A 334 0.77 23.95 -17.50
C ALA A 334 -0.60 23.79 -16.83
N MET A 335 -0.88 22.64 -16.21
CA MET A 335 -2.20 22.36 -15.64
C MET A 335 -2.41 23.11 -14.33
N GLN A 336 -3.51 23.87 -14.28
CA GLN A 336 -4.00 24.49 -13.05
C GLN A 336 -4.60 23.45 -12.11
N SER A 337 -4.43 23.67 -10.81
CA SER A 337 -5.02 22.80 -9.80
C SER A 337 -6.52 22.98 -9.71
N LEU A 338 -7.24 21.86 -9.60
CA LEU A 338 -8.69 21.89 -9.41
C LEU A 338 -9.10 22.46 -8.05
N VAL A 339 -8.21 22.46 -7.06
CA VAL A 339 -8.46 22.97 -5.70
C VAL A 339 -7.87 24.37 -5.46
N ALA A 340 -6.89 24.78 -6.28
CA ALA A 340 -6.29 26.12 -6.26
C ALA A 340 -6.09 26.62 -7.70
N PRO A 341 -7.15 27.10 -8.37
CA PRO A 341 -7.14 27.38 -9.82
C PRO A 341 -6.15 28.47 -10.26
N ASP A 342 -5.67 29.29 -9.34
CA ASP A 342 -4.66 30.33 -9.56
C ASP A 342 -3.22 29.79 -9.58
N ARG A 343 -3.03 28.49 -9.33
CA ARG A 343 -1.72 27.86 -9.22
C ARG A 343 -1.62 26.61 -10.08
N THR A 344 -0.45 26.36 -10.64
CA THR A 344 -0.17 25.10 -11.34
C THR A 344 0.07 23.96 -10.35
N TYR A 345 0.00 22.72 -10.81
CA TYR A 345 0.40 21.58 -9.97
C TYR A 345 1.86 21.68 -9.56
N ALA A 346 2.76 22.10 -10.47
CA ALA A 346 4.16 22.36 -10.14
C ALA A 346 4.29 23.38 -9.00
N ASP A 347 3.59 24.52 -9.06
CA ASP A 347 3.64 25.53 -7.99
C ASP A 347 3.20 25.00 -6.62
N ILE A 348 2.16 24.15 -6.60
CA ILE A 348 1.64 23.56 -5.36
C ILE A 348 2.63 22.56 -4.78
N LEU A 349 3.19 21.71 -5.63
CA LEU A 349 4.16 20.68 -5.25
C LEU A 349 5.47 21.32 -4.79
N SER A 350 6.00 22.28 -5.53
CA SER A 350 7.22 23.02 -5.17
C SER A 350 7.12 23.83 -3.87
N ASN A 351 5.90 24.16 -3.42
CA ASN A 351 5.69 24.76 -2.10
C ASN A 351 5.75 23.76 -0.94
N ARG A 352 5.61 22.46 -1.23
CA ARG A 352 5.62 21.38 -0.23
C ARG A 352 6.95 20.64 -0.18
N GLY A 353 7.73 20.71 -1.24
CA GLY A 353 9.02 20.04 -1.38
C GLY A 353 9.73 20.44 -2.67
N GLU A 354 10.87 19.82 -2.96
CA GLU A 354 11.57 19.92 -4.23
C GLU A 354 10.94 18.97 -5.26
N LEU A 355 10.35 19.53 -6.31
CA LEU A 355 9.85 18.77 -7.44
C LEU A 355 10.98 18.58 -8.46
N PHE A 356 11.31 17.33 -8.76
CA PHE A 356 12.32 16.99 -9.76
C PHE A 356 11.69 16.87 -11.15
N PRO A 357 12.45 17.17 -12.23
CA PRO A 357 12.05 16.81 -13.58
C PRO A 357 11.78 15.31 -13.68
N ALA A 358 10.79 14.94 -14.49
CA ALA A 358 10.48 13.54 -14.73
C ALA A 358 11.69 12.83 -15.38
N GLU A 359 12.07 11.69 -14.83
CA GLU A 359 13.19 10.89 -15.34
C GLU A 359 12.74 9.52 -15.83
N VAL A 360 13.57 8.88 -16.66
CA VAL A 360 13.36 7.51 -17.12
C VAL A 360 14.42 6.60 -16.51
N VAL A 361 13.97 5.61 -15.75
CA VAL A 361 14.81 4.55 -15.20
C VAL A 361 14.59 3.28 -16.02
N SER A 362 15.62 2.87 -16.78
CA SER A 362 15.61 1.60 -17.51
C SER A 362 15.94 0.44 -16.57
N VAL A 363 15.16 -0.63 -16.62
CA VAL A 363 15.31 -1.85 -15.82
C VAL A 363 15.59 -3.04 -16.75
N PRO A 364 16.85 -3.28 -17.12
CA PRO A 364 17.20 -4.26 -18.17
C PRO A 364 16.88 -5.70 -17.80
N SER A 365 16.82 -6.04 -16.50
CA SER A 365 16.54 -7.41 -16.03
C SER A 365 15.15 -7.92 -16.41
N VAL A 366 14.22 -7.01 -16.68
CA VAL A 366 12.82 -7.32 -17.04
C VAL A 366 12.36 -6.61 -18.31
N GLU A 367 13.31 -6.02 -19.05
CA GLU A 367 13.06 -5.28 -20.30
C GLU A 367 11.91 -4.26 -20.15
N ARG A 368 12.00 -3.39 -19.13
CA ARG A 368 11.03 -2.32 -18.87
C ARG A 368 11.71 -0.99 -18.61
N HIS A 369 10.95 0.09 -18.83
CA HIS A 369 11.35 1.47 -18.57
C HIS A 369 10.32 2.12 -17.66
N VAL A 370 10.76 2.79 -16.61
CA VAL A 370 9.86 3.43 -15.64
C VAL A 370 10.06 4.93 -15.72
N VAL A 371 8.99 5.67 -16.03
CA VAL A 371 8.97 7.12 -15.87
C VAL A 371 8.68 7.45 -14.42
N VAL A 372 9.53 8.24 -13.80
CA VAL A 372 9.49 8.62 -12.39
C VAL A 372 9.23 10.11 -12.28
N VAL A 373 8.10 10.48 -11.67
CA VAL A 373 7.84 11.84 -11.19
C VAL A 373 8.06 11.84 -9.69
N ARG A 374 8.99 12.67 -9.20
CA ARG A 374 9.41 12.69 -7.79
C ARG A 374 9.26 14.07 -7.17
N ILE A 375 8.70 14.10 -5.97
CA ILE A 375 8.77 15.24 -5.05
C ILE A 375 9.46 14.78 -3.77
N ASP A 376 10.46 15.54 -3.31
CA ASP A 376 11.13 15.31 -2.04
C ASP A 376 10.78 16.42 -1.06
N ALA A 377 10.39 16.07 0.16
CA ALA A 377 10.15 17.00 1.24
C ALA A 377 11.04 16.63 2.43
N PRO A 378 11.53 17.61 3.21
CA PRO A 378 12.23 17.28 4.46
C PRO A 378 11.29 16.49 5.36
N THR A 379 11.79 15.42 5.98
CA THR A 379 11.03 14.68 6.99
C THR A 379 10.58 15.69 8.05
N PRO A 380 9.27 15.75 8.37
CA PRO A 380 8.78 16.66 9.39
C PRO A 380 9.64 16.48 10.64
N PRO A 381 10.16 17.56 11.26
CA PRO A 381 10.93 17.40 12.48
C PRO A 381 10.05 16.61 13.43
N ASN A 382 10.56 15.45 13.86
CA ASN A 382 9.93 14.66 14.90
C ASN A 382 9.49 15.62 16.00
N ALA A 383 8.36 15.35 16.65
CA ALA A 383 7.91 16.12 17.81
C ALA A 383 8.94 16.14 18.98
N GLN A 384 10.19 15.72 18.76
CA GLN A 384 11.39 15.89 19.56
C GLN A 384 11.71 17.35 19.98
N GLY A 385 10.99 18.37 19.50
CA GLY A 385 11.27 19.77 19.82
C GLY A 385 10.12 20.64 20.32
N ARG A 386 8.85 20.22 20.21
CA ARG A 386 7.74 21.05 20.73
C ARG A 386 7.59 20.82 22.22
N ARG A 387 8.34 21.61 23.01
CA ARG A 387 7.88 21.93 24.38
C ARG A 387 6.44 22.41 24.28
N SER A 388 5.61 21.96 25.21
CA SER A 388 4.19 22.29 25.36
C SER A 388 3.87 23.80 25.37
N ASP A 389 4.88 24.67 25.46
CA ASP A 389 4.72 26.12 25.57
C ASP A 389 4.62 26.85 24.21
N ASP A 390 4.98 26.24 23.09
CA ASP A 390 4.97 26.90 21.76
C ASP A 390 3.69 26.64 20.93
N SER A 391 2.68 25.97 21.51
CA SER A 391 1.49 25.51 20.76
C SER A 391 0.36 26.54 20.60
N VAL A 392 0.53 27.80 21.01
CA VAL A 392 -0.54 28.82 20.92
C VAL A 392 -0.22 29.98 19.95
N ALA A 393 0.95 30.01 19.30
CA ALA A 393 1.31 31.09 18.38
C ALA A 393 1.84 30.56 17.04
N SER A 394 0.94 30.18 16.13
CA SER A 394 1.09 30.37 14.66
C SER A 394 0.01 29.71 13.81
N CYS A 395 -0.99 29.02 14.40
CA CYS A 395 -2.16 28.55 13.64
C CYS A 395 -3.20 29.65 13.32
N ASP A 396 -2.98 30.90 13.72
CA ASP A 396 -3.87 32.01 13.33
C ASP A 396 -3.71 32.40 11.86
N GLU A 397 -2.57 32.13 11.22
CA GLU A 397 -2.39 32.39 9.77
C GLU A 397 -2.97 31.28 8.86
N CYS A 398 -3.15 30.06 9.37
CA CYS A 398 -3.74 28.97 8.58
C CYS A 398 -5.27 29.05 8.48
N ILE A 399 -5.93 29.72 9.43
CA ILE A 399 -7.39 29.84 9.47
C ILE A 399 -7.87 31.14 8.78
N GLY A 400 -6.99 32.12 8.58
CA GLY A 400 -7.34 33.45 8.06
C GLY A 400 -7.59 33.59 6.55
N ARG A 401 -7.47 32.52 5.73
CA ARG A 401 -7.63 32.62 4.26
C ARG A 401 -8.71 31.76 3.62
N TYR A 402 -9.37 30.89 4.38
CA TYR A 402 -10.58 30.24 3.90
C TYR A 402 -11.77 31.07 4.36
N GLY A 403 -12.34 31.84 3.41
CA GLY A 403 -13.60 32.55 3.61
C GLY A 403 -14.66 31.62 4.20
N GLU A 404 -15.52 32.18 5.06
CA GLU A 404 -16.54 31.46 5.81
C GLU A 404 -17.20 30.34 4.98
N PRO A 405 -17.33 29.11 5.51
CA PRO A 405 -18.06 28.06 4.81
C PRO A 405 -19.52 28.52 4.61
N PRO A 406 -20.13 28.29 3.43
CA PRO A 406 -21.49 28.69 3.18
C PRO A 406 -22.41 28.04 4.22
N ARG A 407 -23.14 28.86 4.97
CA ARG A 407 -24.17 28.41 5.91
C ARG A 407 -25.27 27.72 5.13
N TYR A 408 -25.26 26.39 5.11
CA TYR A 408 -26.40 25.60 4.65
C TYR A 408 -27.61 25.90 5.53
N ARG A 409 -28.59 26.64 5.00
CA ARG A 409 -29.92 26.77 5.60
C ARG A 409 -30.61 25.42 5.47
N VAL A 410 -30.76 24.71 6.58
CA VAL A 410 -31.71 23.60 6.69
C VAL A 410 -33.11 24.19 6.52
N VAL A 411 -33.72 23.98 5.36
CA VAL A 411 -35.14 24.27 5.16
C VAL A 411 -35.91 23.14 5.85
N GLN A 412 -36.45 23.42 7.04
CA GLN A 412 -37.44 22.56 7.67
C GLN A 412 -38.67 22.48 6.77
N ALA A 413 -38.97 21.29 6.27
CA ALA A 413 -40.26 20.99 5.67
C ALA A 413 -41.32 21.01 6.77
N VAL A 414 -42.13 22.06 6.79
CA VAL A 414 -43.34 22.16 7.61
C VAL A 414 -44.45 21.35 6.95
N SER A 415 -45.07 20.48 7.73
CA SER A 415 -46.29 19.75 7.38
C SER A 415 -47.49 20.68 7.21
N ALA A 416 -48.21 20.52 6.11
CA ALA A 416 -49.66 20.76 5.98
C ALA A 416 -50.10 19.84 4.82
N GLY A 417 -51.11 18.98 4.89
CA GLY A 417 -52.33 19.10 5.67
C GLY A 417 -53.41 19.78 4.82
N GLU A 418 -53.87 19.08 3.78
CA GLU A 418 -55.27 19.01 3.30
C GLU A 418 -55.42 17.93 2.22
#